data_AF-A0A349MDT3-F1
#
_entry.id   AF-A0A349MDT3-F1
#
_cell.length_a   1.000
_cell.length_b   1.000
_cell.length_c   1.000
_cell.angle_alpha   90.00
_cell.angle_beta   90.00
_cell.angle_gamma   90.00
#
_symmetry.space_group_name_H-M   'P 1'
#
loop_
_entity.id
_entity.type
_entity.pdbx_description
1 polymer ?
#
loop_
_entity_poly.entity_id
_entity_poly.type
_entity_poly.pdbx_seq_one_letter_code
_entity_poly.pdbx_strand_id
1 'polypeptide(L)'
;MNACLVAPYELRHWPATLHPKGALAPKFWFMLDGFFDLFEPVNAPDISNAEGVARIADRIEAHRFDARPMLEGARVALFGVNDGRRSGDNEGCASAPDAIRNWLYQLVPPSDWQPTADLGDIRAGATEDDTYAAVQSVVAEMIQMGIVPIVLGGGHD
;
A
#
# COMPACT_ATOMS: atom_id res chain seq x y z
N MET A 1 29.13 -34.62 7.24
CA MET A 1 30.42 -33.91 7.30
C MET A 1 30.40 -32.84 6.21
N ASN A 2 30.79 -31.62 6.60
CA ASN A 2 31.01 -30.33 5.89
C ASN A 2 31.42 -30.42 4.39
N ALA A 3 31.33 -29.40 3.53
CA ALA A 3 31.30 -27.93 3.65
C ALA A 3 30.66 -27.34 2.37
N CYS A 4 29.89 -26.24 2.38
CA CYS A 4 30.34 -24.84 2.28
C CYS A 4 31.55 -24.59 1.35
N LEU A 5 31.31 -24.05 0.15
CA LEU A 5 32.22 -23.14 -0.56
C LEU A 5 31.38 -22.11 -1.33
N VAL A 6 31.84 -20.87 -1.25
CA VAL A 6 31.15 -19.62 -1.59
C VAL A 6 31.87 -18.96 -2.77
N ALA A 7 31.13 -18.15 -3.53
CA ALA A 7 31.53 -17.03 -4.41
C ALA A 7 31.82 -17.33 -5.92
N PRO A 8 31.74 -16.32 -6.83
CA PRO A 8 31.40 -14.90 -6.63
C PRO A 8 30.26 -14.34 -7.52
N TYR A 9 29.77 -13.20 -7.05
CA TYR A 9 28.94 -12.19 -7.72
C TYR A 9 29.64 -11.65 -8.98
N GLU A 10 29.05 -11.89 -10.16
CA GLU A 10 29.42 -11.21 -11.40
C GLU A 10 28.48 -10.02 -11.66
N LEU A 11 29.08 -8.84 -11.64
CA LEU A 11 28.57 -7.58 -12.17
C LEU A 11 28.19 -7.73 -13.65
N ARG A 12 26.90 -7.85 -13.96
CA ARG A 12 26.40 -7.59 -15.32
C ARG A 12 25.95 -6.16 -15.42
N HIS A 13 26.82 -5.35 -16.00
CA HIS A 13 26.49 -4.11 -16.67
C HIS A 13 25.32 -4.36 -17.63
N TRP A 14 24.18 -3.70 -17.40
CA TRP A 14 23.07 -3.69 -18.33
C TRP A 14 23.36 -2.65 -19.44
N PRO A 15 23.33 -3.02 -20.73
CA PRO A 15 23.52 -2.05 -21.79
C PRO A 15 22.29 -1.14 -21.88
N ALA A 16 22.54 0.16 -21.73
CA ALA A 16 21.59 1.20 -22.10
C ALA A 16 21.40 1.18 -23.62
N THR A 17 20.38 0.46 -24.10
CA THR A 17 19.57 0.79 -25.31
C THR A 17 18.68 -0.41 -25.63
N LEU A 18 17.42 -0.34 -25.23
CA LEU A 18 16.26 -0.88 -25.94
C LEU A 18 15.02 -0.30 -25.27
N HIS A 19 14.78 0.99 -25.53
CA HIS A 19 13.45 1.55 -25.37
C HIS A 19 12.60 1.01 -26.52
N PRO A 20 11.58 0.18 -26.29
CA PRO A 20 10.56 -0.04 -27.30
C PRO A 20 9.84 1.30 -27.55
N LYS A 21 9.90 1.78 -28.79
CA LYS A 21 9.16 2.94 -29.27
C LYS A 21 7.66 2.64 -29.20
N GLY A 22 7.05 3.02 -28.09
CA GLY A 22 5.61 2.94 -27.83
C GLY A 22 5.24 3.30 -26.39
N ALA A 23 6.12 4.00 -25.68
CA ALA A 23 6.00 4.23 -24.24
C ALA A 23 4.88 5.23 -23.91
N LEU A 24 3.77 4.70 -23.41
CA LEU A 24 2.76 5.41 -22.59
C LEU A 24 3.31 5.87 -21.23
N ALA A 25 4.58 5.53 -20.92
CA ALA A 25 5.24 5.75 -19.64
C ALA A 25 5.21 7.21 -19.09
N PRO A 26 5.42 8.30 -19.87
CA PRO A 26 5.57 9.62 -19.25
C PRO A 26 4.27 10.17 -18.63
N LYS A 27 3.09 9.70 -19.09
CA LYS A 27 1.80 10.08 -18.48
C LYS A 27 1.50 9.27 -17.22
N PHE A 28 1.91 8.01 -17.20
CA PHE A 28 1.65 7.09 -16.09
C PHE A 28 2.38 7.53 -14.81
N TRP A 29 3.67 7.88 -14.90
CA TRP A 29 4.44 8.36 -13.74
C TRP A 29 3.94 9.71 -13.19
N PHE A 30 3.56 10.66 -14.05
CA PHE A 30 2.96 11.93 -13.63
C PHE A 30 1.56 11.77 -13.02
N MET A 31 0.80 10.76 -13.48
CA MET A 31 -0.51 10.43 -12.93
C MET A 31 -0.37 9.78 -11.54
N LEU A 32 0.63 8.93 -11.35
CA LEU A 32 0.91 8.30 -10.07
C LEU A 32 1.37 9.28 -8.98
N ASP A 33 2.13 10.31 -9.34
CA ASP A 33 2.48 11.36 -8.36
C ASP A 33 1.23 12.07 -7.83
N GLY A 34 0.28 12.41 -8.70
CA GLY A 34 -1.02 12.99 -8.29
C GLY A 34 -1.95 12.00 -7.59
N PHE A 35 -1.83 10.70 -7.89
CA PHE A 35 -2.58 9.64 -7.20
C PHE A 35 -2.19 9.53 -5.73
N PHE A 36 -0.89 9.52 -5.41
CA PHE A 36 -0.41 9.45 -4.03
C PHE A 36 -0.71 10.70 -3.21
N ASP A 37 -0.96 11.85 -3.85
CA ASP A 37 -1.35 13.09 -3.16
C ASP A 37 -2.73 12.98 -2.48
N LEU A 38 -3.57 12.03 -2.90
CA LEU A 38 -4.85 11.72 -2.26
C LEU A 38 -4.69 11.03 -0.90
N PHE A 39 -3.48 10.58 -0.56
CA PHE A 39 -3.24 9.79 0.63
C PHE A 39 -2.37 10.52 1.67
N GLU A 40 -2.63 10.21 2.93
CA GLU A 40 -1.74 10.43 4.05
C GLU A 40 -0.96 9.16 4.37
N PRO A 41 0.36 9.26 4.63
CA PRO A 41 1.16 8.09 4.96
C PRO A 41 0.69 7.43 6.25
N VAL A 42 0.83 6.11 6.34
CA VAL A 42 0.48 5.36 7.55
C VAL A 42 1.37 5.74 8.72
N ASN A 43 0.78 5.83 9.91
CA ASN A 43 1.52 5.81 11.17
C ASN A 43 1.64 4.37 11.69
N ALA A 44 2.21 3.49 10.87
CA ALA A 44 2.27 2.07 11.21
C ALA A 44 3.38 1.80 12.24
N PRO A 45 3.09 0.97 13.28
CA PRO A 45 4.04 0.66 14.34
C PRO A 45 5.27 -0.07 13.79
N ASP A 46 6.42 0.20 14.41
CA ASP A 46 7.62 -0.61 14.23
C ASP A 46 7.40 -1.97 14.91
N ILE A 47 7.15 -3.00 14.10
CA ILE A 47 6.94 -4.36 14.60
C ILE A 47 8.29 -5.07 14.66
N SER A 48 8.73 -5.37 15.88
CA SER A 48 9.94 -6.17 16.10
C SER A 48 9.66 -7.65 15.81
N ASN A 49 10.57 -8.29 15.09
CA ASN A 49 10.52 -9.71 14.74
C ASN A 49 11.53 -10.54 15.57
N ALA A 50 11.73 -10.21 16.85
CA ALA A 50 12.73 -10.82 17.73
C ALA A 50 12.69 -12.37 17.79
N GLU A 51 11.54 -12.98 17.48
CA GLU A 51 11.33 -14.43 17.46
C GLU A 51 11.72 -15.11 16.13
N GLY A 52 12.13 -14.34 15.12
CA GLY A 52 12.55 -14.85 13.80
C GLY A 52 11.40 -15.32 12.89
N VAL A 53 10.15 -15.06 13.26
CA VAL A 53 8.96 -15.37 12.46
C VAL A 53 8.58 -14.17 11.61
N ALA A 54 8.46 -14.38 10.29
CA ALA A 54 8.01 -13.35 9.36
C ALA A 54 6.60 -12.87 9.69
N ARG A 55 6.38 -11.56 9.57
CA ARG A 55 5.11 -10.88 9.81
C ARG A 55 4.61 -10.26 8.51
N ILE A 56 3.32 -9.93 8.44
CA ILE A 56 2.76 -9.19 7.29
C ILE A 56 3.49 -7.85 7.13
N ALA A 57 3.89 -7.21 8.24
CA ALA A 57 4.73 -6.02 8.23
C ALA A 57 6.00 -6.14 7.36
N ASP A 58 6.61 -7.34 7.30
CA ASP A 58 7.82 -7.60 6.51
C ASP A 58 7.52 -7.87 5.02
N ARG A 59 6.25 -8.02 4.66
CA ARG A 59 5.77 -8.43 3.33
C ARG A 59 4.86 -7.41 2.65
N ILE A 60 4.68 -6.24 3.27
CA ILE A 60 3.87 -5.15 2.75
C ILE A 60 4.76 -3.94 2.52
N GLU A 61 4.63 -3.32 1.34
CA GLU A 61 5.24 -2.02 1.08
C GLU A 61 4.24 -0.95 1.50
N ALA A 62 4.54 -0.18 2.54
CA ALA A 62 3.63 0.83 3.07
C ALA A 62 4.09 2.25 2.71
N HIS A 63 3.14 3.11 2.37
CA HIS A 63 3.34 4.54 2.22
C HIS A 63 3.62 5.16 3.59
N ARG A 64 4.86 5.58 3.79
CA ARG A 64 5.38 6.20 5.01
C ARG A 64 5.85 7.62 4.69
N PHE A 65 6.18 8.37 5.73
CA PHE A 65 6.64 9.76 5.57
C PHE A 65 7.89 9.89 4.68
N ASP A 66 8.71 8.84 4.60
CA ASP A 66 9.98 8.78 3.88
C ASP A 66 9.99 7.80 2.69
N ALA A 67 8.89 7.07 2.44
CA ALA A 67 8.84 6.04 1.41
C ALA A 67 7.44 5.87 0.82
N ARG A 68 7.35 5.71 -0.51
CA ARG A 68 6.11 5.35 -1.22
C ARG A 68 6.21 3.92 -1.75
N PRO A 69 5.11 3.14 -1.74
CA PRO A 69 5.14 1.76 -2.24
C PRO A 69 5.17 1.71 -3.76
N MET A 70 5.76 0.65 -4.32
CA MET A 70 5.69 0.39 -5.77
C MET A 70 4.35 -0.26 -6.12
N LEU A 71 3.58 0.37 -7.01
CA LEU A 71 2.32 -0.21 -7.51
C LEU A 71 2.53 -1.20 -8.65
N GLU A 72 3.62 -1.07 -9.41
CA GLU A 72 3.93 -1.99 -10.50
C GLU A 72 4.16 -3.41 -9.95
N GLY A 73 3.30 -4.35 -10.35
CA GLY A 73 3.34 -5.74 -9.88
C GLY A 73 2.59 -6.01 -8.59
N ALA A 74 2.04 -4.99 -7.92
CA ALA A 74 1.12 -5.18 -6.81
C ALA A 74 -0.13 -5.94 -7.27
N ARG A 75 -0.64 -6.84 -6.43
CA ARG A 75 -1.87 -7.60 -6.70
C ARG A 75 -3.00 -7.17 -5.80
N VAL A 76 -2.66 -6.73 -4.59
CA VAL A 76 -3.57 -6.22 -3.58
C VAL A 76 -3.04 -4.88 -3.13
N ALA A 77 -3.93 -3.94 -2.83
CA ALA A 77 -3.53 -2.74 -2.13
C ALA A 77 -4.56 -2.32 -1.08
N LEU A 78 -4.05 -1.95 0.08
CA LEU A 78 -4.83 -1.50 1.23
C LEU A 78 -4.84 0.01 1.25
N PHE A 79 -5.96 0.59 1.67
CA PHE A 79 -5.99 1.98 2.09
C PHE A 79 -7.11 2.20 3.11
N GLY A 80 -6.90 3.16 4.01
CA GLY A 80 -7.88 3.54 5.00
C GLY A 80 -8.79 4.67 4.53
N VAL A 81 -10.02 4.68 5.05
CA VAL A 81 -10.95 5.79 4.92
C VAL A 81 -11.37 6.17 6.34
N ASN A 82 -10.80 7.27 6.83
CA ASN A 82 -11.04 7.80 8.17
C ASN A 82 -12.34 8.60 8.20
N ASP A 83 -13.47 7.94 7.93
CA ASP A 83 -14.80 8.57 8.00
C ASP A 83 -15.56 8.13 9.26
N GLY A 84 -15.94 9.13 10.06
CA GLY A 84 -16.76 8.99 11.26
C GLY A 84 -17.85 10.05 11.38
N ARG A 85 -18.06 10.88 10.34
CA ARG A 85 -18.89 12.10 10.41
C ARG A 85 -20.37 11.81 10.61
N ARG A 86 -20.85 10.65 10.14
CA ARG A 86 -22.24 10.19 10.31
C ARG A 86 -22.43 9.16 11.43
N SER A 87 -21.36 8.82 12.16
CA SER A 87 -21.47 7.89 13.28
C SER A 87 -22.06 8.63 14.50
N GLY A 88 -23.39 8.74 14.53
CA GLY A 88 -24.13 9.53 15.52
C GLY A 88 -23.93 9.15 16.99
N ASP A 89 -23.12 8.12 17.29
CA ASP A 89 -22.77 7.65 18.64
C ASP A 89 -21.38 6.95 18.70
N ASN A 90 -20.49 7.12 17.71
CA ASN A 90 -19.21 6.38 17.64
C ASN A 90 -17.99 7.25 17.27
N GLU A 91 -17.67 8.23 18.14
CA GLU A 91 -16.55 9.18 17.99
C GLU A 91 -15.13 8.55 17.87
N GLY A 92 -15.00 7.23 17.71
CA GLY A 92 -13.73 6.52 17.49
C GLY A 92 -13.56 5.87 16.11
N CYS A 93 -14.58 5.83 15.25
CA CYS A 93 -14.53 5.09 13.97
C CYS A 93 -13.44 5.58 13.02
N ALA A 94 -13.10 6.88 13.05
CA ALA A 94 -12.05 7.45 12.22
C ALA A 94 -10.64 6.90 12.53
N SER A 95 -10.45 6.22 13.67
CA SER A 95 -9.19 5.54 14.05
C SER A 95 -9.15 4.06 13.66
N ALA A 96 -10.22 3.52 13.09
CA ALA A 96 -10.35 2.11 12.78
C ALA A 96 -9.26 1.60 11.81
N PRO A 97 -8.86 2.33 10.74
CA PRO A 97 -7.81 1.85 9.84
C PRO A 97 -6.49 1.60 10.55
N ASP A 98 -6.04 2.53 11.39
CA ASP A 98 -4.83 2.36 12.20
C ASP A 98 -4.95 1.23 13.22
N ALA A 99 -6.11 1.10 13.88
CA ALA A 99 -6.37 -0.02 14.79
C ALA A 99 -6.30 -1.37 14.07
N ILE A 100 -6.83 -1.46 12.85
CA ILE A 100 -6.76 -2.66 12.01
C ILE A 100 -5.31 -2.95 11.63
N ARG A 101 -4.55 -1.96 11.15
CA ARG A 101 -3.14 -2.11 10.78
C ARG A 101 -2.29 -2.62 11.94
N ASN A 102 -2.52 -2.09 13.15
CA ASN A 102 -1.82 -2.52 14.36
C ASN A 102 -1.91 -4.03 14.57
N TRP A 103 -3.07 -4.64 14.33
CA TRP A 103 -3.24 -6.09 14.48
C TRP A 103 -2.83 -6.86 13.22
N LEU A 104 -3.25 -6.39 12.04
CA LEU A 104 -3.00 -7.05 10.76
C LEU A 104 -1.50 -7.24 10.52
N TYR A 105 -0.70 -6.20 10.74
CA TYR A 105 0.73 -6.23 10.45
C TYR A 105 1.49 -7.24 11.31
N GLN A 106 0.96 -7.58 12.50
CA GLN A 106 1.54 -8.57 13.41
C GLN A 106 1.21 -10.02 13.03
N LEU A 107 0.31 -10.27 12.08
CA LEU A 107 -0.05 -11.63 11.71
C LEU A 107 1.08 -12.28 10.89
N VAL A 108 1.15 -13.60 10.96
CA VAL A 108 2.06 -14.38 10.10
C VAL A 108 1.44 -14.44 8.71
N PRO A 109 2.18 -14.07 7.65
CA PRO A 109 1.65 -14.13 6.30
C PRO A 109 1.47 -15.60 5.89
N PRO A 110 0.39 -15.94 5.16
CA PRO A 110 0.26 -17.24 4.51
C PRO A 110 1.41 -17.49 3.52
N SER A 111 1.64 -18.76 3.20
CA SER A 111 2.72 -19.18 2.28
C SER A 111 2.64 -18.50 0.91
N ASP A 112 1.42 -18.31 0.39
CA ASP A 112 1.17 -17.73 -0.93
C ASP A 112 0.77 -16.25 -0.85
N TRP A 113 1.42 -15.49 0.04
CA TRP A 113 1.20 -14.06 0.16
C TRP A 113 1.44 -13.35 -1.17
N GLN A 114 0.46 -12.58 -1.62
CA GLN A 114 0.55 -11.84 -2.86
C GLN A 114 1.26 -10.49 -2.62
N PRO A 115 1.98 -9.94 -3.62
CA PRO A 115 2.54 -8.59 -3.54
C PRO A 115 1.46 -7.59 -3.15
N THR A 116 1.67 -6.93 -2.01
CA THR A 116 0.67 -6.10 -1.36
C THR A 116 1.28 -4.75 -1.01
N ALA A 117 0.59 -3.67 -1.38
CA ALA A 117 0.94 -2.30 -1.00
C ALA A 117 -0.07 -1.75 0.03
N ASP A 118 0.37 -0.93 0.98
CA ASP A 118 -0.51 -0.06 1.77
C ASP A 118 -0.30 1.37 1.33
N LEU A 119 -1.35 2.01 0.81
CA LEU A 119 -1.27 3.35 0.25
C LEU A 119 -1.38 4.45 1.31
N GLY A 120 -1.72 4.09 2.54
CA GLY A 120 -2.08 5.06 3.57
C GLY A 120 -3.57 5.27 3.69
N ASP A 121 -3.94 6.45 4.18
CA ASP A 121 -5.34 6.83 4.39
C ASP A 121 -5.76 7.89 3.40
N ILE A 122 -6.96 7.77 2.85
CA ILE A 122 -7.54 8.82 2.01
C ILE A 122 -7.67 10.09 2.84
N ARG A 123 -7.13 11.19 2.29
CA ARG A 123 -7.34 12.54 2.84
C ARG A 123 -8.83 12.85 2.82
N ALA A 124 -9.37 13.22 3.98
CA ALA A 124 -10.76 13.60 4.08
C ALA A 124 -11.05 14.83 3.20
N GLY A 125 -12.10 14.72 2.38
CA GLY A 125 -12.59 15.83 1.58
C GLY A 125 -13.23 16.93 2.43
N ALA A 126 -13.47 18.09 1.82
CA ALA A 126 -14.18 19.19 2.46
C ALA A 126 -15.59 18.77 2.88
N THR A 127 -16.24 17.95 2.06
CA THR A 127 -17.52 17.28 2.35
C THR A 127 -17.34 15.75 2.37
N GLU A 128 -18.36 15.01 2.83
CA GLU A 128 -18.38 13.54 2.74
C GLU A 128 -18.44 13.07 1.28
N ASP A 129 -19.27 13.73 0.45
CA ASP A 129 -19.38 13.45 -0.98
C ASP A 129 -18.03 13.58 -1.70
N ASP A 130 -17.19 14.54 -1.29
CA ASP A 130 -15.82 14.67 -1.81
C ASP A 130 -14.95 13.47 -1.44
N THR A 131 -15.08 12.94 -0.21
CA THR A 131 -14.38 11.73 0.21
C THR A 131 -14.87 10.51 -0.59
N TYR A 132 -16.18 10.34 -0.78
CA TYR A 132 -16.74 9.27 -1.59
C TYR A 132 -16.25 9.33 -3.05
N ALA A 133 -16.19 10.53 -3.64
CA ALA A 133 -15.66 10.73 -4.99
C ALA A 133 -14.17 10.37 -5.08
N ALA A 134 -13.37 10.70 -4.05
CA ALA A 134 -11.97 10.31 -3.97
C ALA A 134 -11.81 8.78 -3.89
N VAL A 135 -12.57 8.12 -3.02
CA VAL A 135 -12.57 6.65 -2.90
C VAL A 135 -12.95 5.98 -4.21
N GLN A 136 -14.03 6.44 -4.87
CA GLN A 136 -14.47 5.90 -6.16
C GLN A 136 -13.38 6.03 -7.23
N SER A 137 -12.72 7.19 -7.29
CA SER A 137 -11.65 7.45 -8.25
C SER A 137 -10.46 6.52 -8.02
N VAL A 138 -10.04 6.38 -6.76
CA VAL A 138 -8.95 5.49 -6.36
C VAL A 138 -9.25 4.04 -6.69
N VAL A 139 -10.43 3.55 -6.31
CA VAL A 139 -10.85 2.17 -6.59
C VAL A 139 -10.90 1.91 -8.09
N ALA A 140 -11.43 2.84 -8.88
CA ALA A 140 -11.49 2.71 -10.34
C ALA A 140 -10.09 2.62 -10.95
N GLU A 141 -9.14 3.42 -10.49
CA GLU A 141 -7.76 3.40 -10.98
C GLU A 141 -7.06 2.09 -10.63
N MET A 142 -7.19 1.61 -9.39
CA MET A 142 -6.60 0.34 -8.94
C MET A 142 -7.13 -0.84 -9.75
N ILE A 143 -8.45 -0.88 -9.99
CA ILE A 143 -9.06 -1.92 -10.83
C ILE A 143 -8.54 -1.87 -12.26
N GLN A 144 -8.37 -0.68 -12.84
CA GLN A 144 -7.77 -0.51 -14.18
C GLN A 144 -6.32 -1.00 -14.23
N MET A 145 -5.57 -0.85 -13.13
CA MET A 145 -4.22 -1.42 -12.97
C MET A 145 -4.22 -2.93 -12.70
N GLY A 146 -5.38 -3.56 -12.50
CA GLY A 146 -5.48 -4.98 -12.15
C GLY A 146 -5.15 -5.30 -10.69
N ILE A 147 -5.18 -4.28 -9.83
CA ILE A 147 -4.94 -4.37 -8.38
C ILE A 147 -6.28 -4.51 -7.67
N VAL A 148 -6.37 -5.44 -6.71
CA VAL A 148 -7.56 -5.61 -5.87
C VAL A 148 -7.50 -4.62 -4.69
N PRO A 149 -8.39 -3.63 -4.61
CA PRO A 149 -8.44 -2.72 -3.47
C PRO A 149 -9.06 -3.39 -2.25
N ILE A 150 -8.45 -3.19 -1.07
CA ILE A 150 -9.01 -3.53 0.24
C ILE A 150 -9.14 -2.23 1.02
N VAL A 151 -10.38 -1.83 1.30
CA VAL A 151 -10.67 -0.60 2.05
C VAL A 151 -10.75 -0.94 3.53
N LEU A 152 -9.95 -0.26 4.35
CA LEU A 152 -10.06 -0.26 5.80
C LEU A 152 -10.97 0.92 6.18
N GLY A 153 -12.19 0.63 6.61
CA GLY A 153 -13.17 1.66 6.96
C GLY A 153 -13.35 1.83 8.47
N GLY A 154 -14.08 2.88 8.83
CA GLY A 154 -14.73 3.04 10.13
C GLY A 154 -16.23 2.78 10.02
N GLY A 155 -16.99 3.79 9.57
CA GLY A 155 -18.43 3.69 9.30
C GLY A 155 -18.78 2.72 8.16
N HIS A 156 -20.06 2.31 8.07
CA HIS A 156 -20.58 1.39 7.04
C HIS A 156 -21.23 2.11 5.85
N ASP A 157 -20.98 3.41 5.71
CA ASP A 157 -21.74 4.30 4.84
C ASP A 157 -21.21 4.35 3.40
#